data_AF-A0AAW0IJQ4-F1
#
_entry.id   AF-A0AAW0IJQ4-F1
#
_cell.length_a   1.000
_cell.length_b   1.000
_cell.length_c   1.000
_cell.angle_alpha   90.00
_cell.angle_beta   90.00
_cell.angle_gamma   90.00
#
_symmetry.space_group_name_H-M   'P 1'
#
loop_
_entity.id
_entity.type
_entity.pdbx_description
1 polymer ?
#
loop_
_entity_poly.entity_id
_entity_poly.type
_entity_poly.pdbx_seq_one_letter_code
_entity_poly.pdbx_strand_id
1 'polypeptide(L)'
;CHICNEGPKTILHCLRDCREAQALWKAFPPSLAENIFFGTNLMDWLRLNCQTNKLPSSLSFNWGIIFPFGLWTLWLRRNNFIFQNSGLPRNLRDKVISRATEFAHLSISAKFVRS
;
A
#
# COMPACT_ATOMS: atom_id res chain seq x y z
N CYS A 1 -8.71 -13.13 9.45
CA CYS A 1 -9.02 -12.17 8.36
C CYS A 1 -9.74 -12.88 7.20
N HIS A 2 -10.66 -12.22 6.50
CA HIS A 2 -11.43 -12.84 5.39
C HIS A 2 -10.56 -13.27 4.20
N ILE A 3 -9.37 -12.69 4.06
CA ILE A 3 -8.49 -12.92 2.91
C ILE A 3 -7.54 -14.09 3.14
N CYS A 4 -6.89 -14.20 4.30
CA CYS A 4 -6.01 -15.35 4.62
C CYS A 4 -6.74 -16.50 5.32
N ASN A 5 -8.00 -16.31 5.72
CA ASN A 5 -8.76 -17.24 6.57
C ASN A 5 -8.09 -17.59 7.92
N GLU A 6 -7.10 -16.79 8.34
CA GLU A 6 -6.29 -16.99 9.55
C GLU A 6 -6.21 -15.65 10.33
N GLY A 7 -5.89 -15.71 11.62
CA GLY A 7 -5.64 -14.52 12.44
C GLY A 7 -6.83 -13.56 12.64
N PRO A 8 -6.60 -12.45 13.37
CA PRO A 8 -7.66 -11.52 13.75
C PRO A 8 -8.28 -10.79 12.55
N LYS A 9 -9.51 -10.28 12.72
CA LYS A 9 -10.20 -9.45 11.72
C LYS A 9 -9.92 -7.95 11.88
N THR A 10 -8.90 -7.59 12.66
CA THR A 10 -8.46 -6.20 12.85
C THR A 10 -7.98 -5.58 11.54
N ILE A 11 -8.18 -4.26 11.40
CA ILE A 11 -7.71 -3.49 10.24
C ILE A 11 -6.21 -3.69 10.01
N LEU A 12 -5.40 -3.61 11.08
CA LEU A 12 -3.95 -3.73 11.00
C LEU A 12 -3.52 -5.08 10.41
N HIS A 13 -4.05 -6.19 10.95
CA HIS A 13 -3.78 -7.50 10.37
C HIS A 13 -4.26 -7.61 8.91
N CYS A 14 -5.46 -7.13 8.59
CA CYS A 14 -5.98 -7.22 7.22
C CYS A 14 -5.14 -6.44 6.19
N LEU A 15 -4.50 -5.35 6.61
CA LEU A 15 -3.76 -4.45 5.73
C LEU A 15 -2.24 -4.58 5.83
N ARG A 16 -1.71 -5.28 6.84
CA ARG A 16 -0.27 -5.39 7.09
C ARG A 16 0.19 -6.80 7.41
N ASP A 17 -0.36 -7.40 8.47
CA ASP A 17 0.23 -8.62 9.06
C ASP A 17 -0.21 -9.92 8.37
N CYS A 18 -1.36 -9.89 7.69
CA CYS A 18 -1.85 -11.00 6.87
C CYS A 18 -0.82 -11.39 5.80
N ARG A 19 -0.58 -12.69 5.59
CA ARG A 19 0.37 -13.20 4.58
C ARG A 19 0.17 -12.60 3.18
N GLU A 20 -1.08 -12.39 2.80
CA GLU A 20 -1.49 -11.82 1.52
C GLU A 20 -1.17 -10.32 1.41
N ALA A 21 -1.23 -9.60 2.53
CA ALA A 21 -0.81 -8.20 2.61
C ALA A 21 0.72 -8.07 2.66
N GLN A 22 1.39 -8.92 3.46
CA GLN A 22 2.85 -8.98 3.51
C GLN A 22 3.47 -9.25 2.14
N ALA A 23 2.86 -10.13 1.33
CA ALA A 23 3.33 -10.41 -0.02
C ALA A 23 3.38 -9.15 -0.91
N LEU A 24 2.38 -8.25 -0.79
CA LEU A 24 2.42 -6.96 -1.48
C LEU A 24 3.55 -6.07 -0.96
N TRP A 25 3.67 -5.92 0.36
CA TRP A 25 4.66 -5.03 0.96
C TRP A 25 6.09 -5.48 0.67
N LYS A 26 6.36 -6.79 0.70
CA LYS A 26 7.65 -7.40 0.35
C LYS A 26 7.99 -7.31 -1.14
N ALA A 27 7.02 -6.98 -2.00
CA ALA A 27 7.24 -6.76 -3.42
C ALA A 27 7.75 -5.35 -3.77
N PHE A 28 7.87 -4.47 -2.77
CA PHE A 28 8.48 -3.15 -2.89
C PHE A 28 9.83 -3.12 -2.16
N PRO A 29 10.79 -2.28 -2.61
CA PRO A 29 12.01 -2.04 -1.86
C PRO A 29 11.68 -1.51 -0.45
N PRO A 30 12.43 -1.92 0.58
CA PRO A 30 12.17 -1.50 1.95
C PRO A 30 12.36 0.01 2.11
N SER A 31 11.34 0.70 2.61
CA SER A 31 11.41 2.12 2.97
C SER A 31 11.77 2.33 4.45
N LEU A 32 11.39 1.37 5.30
CA LEU A 32 11.65 1.29 6.74
C LEU A 32 12.27 -0.07 7.08
N ALA A 33 12.96 -0.14 8.22
CA ALA A 33 13.42 -1.43 8.74
C ALA A 33 12.22 -2.34 9.04
N GLU A 34 12.37 -3.65 8.80
CA GLU A 34 11.26 -4.62 8.88
C GLU A 34 10.62 -4.65 10.26
N ASN A 35 11.43 -4.60 11.33
CA ASN A 35 10.96 -4.53 12.71
C ASN A 35 10.13 -3.26 13.00
N ILE A 36 10.43 -2.14 12.34
CA ILE A 36 9.64 -0.90 12.47
C ILE A 36 8.35 -1.02 11.66
N PHE A 37 8.45 -1.54 10.43
CA PHE A 37 7.29 -1.67 9.55
C PHE A 37 6.23 -2.60 10.15
N PHE A 38 6.63 -3.77 10.66
CA PHE A 38 5.71 -4.77 11.21
C PHE A 38 5.51 -4.68 12.73
N GLY A 39 6.31 -3.89 13.46
CA GLY A 39 6.25 -3.80 14.92
C GLY A 39 5.49 -2.61 15.50
N THR A 40 5.12 -1.62 14.69
CA THR A 40 4.44 -0.39 15.17
C THR A 40 2.91 -0.57 15.29
N ASN A 41 2.23 0.27 16.08
CA ASN A 41 0.76 0.28 16.11
C ASN A 41 0.20 0.89 14.81
N LEU A 42 -1.12 0.76 14.59
CA LEU A 42 -1.77 1.22 13.35
C LEU A 42 -1.53 2.70 13.04
N MET A 43 -1.64 3.58 14.03
CA MET A 43 -1.54 5.02 13.81
C MET A 43 -0.11 5.45 13.48
N ASP A 44 0.87 4.91 14.21
CA ASP A 44 2.29 5.17 13.93
C ASP A 44 2.71 4.56 12.60
N TRP A 45 2.23 3.35 12.28
CA TRP A 45 2.48 2.70 11.00
C TRP A 45 2.00 3.54 9.82
N LEU A 46 0.79 4.12 9.90
CA LEU A 46 0.27 5.01 8.88
C LEU A 46 1.09 6.30 8.77
N ARG A 47 1.39 6.95 9.90
CA ARG A 47 2.14 8.22 9.93
C ARG A 47 3.54 8.05 9.34
N LEU A 48 4.31 7.08 9.85
CA LEU A 48 5.70 6.84 9.43
C LEU A 48 5.79 6.57 7.92
N ASN A 49 4.90 5.74 7.40
CA ASN A 49 4.94 5.36 5.99
C ASN A 49 4.46 6.48 5.05
N CYS A 50 3.37 7.18 5.39
CA CYS A 50 2.86 8.29 4.57
C CYS A 50 3.80 9.50 4.53
N GLN A 51 4.57 9.73 5.60
CA GLN A 51 5.49 10.88 5.71
C GLN A 51 6.91 10.56 5.25
N THR A 52 7.21 9.31 4.90
CA THR A 52 8.53 8.95 4.39
C THR A 52 8.74 9.60 3.03
N ASN A 53 9.84 10.35 2.90
CA ASN A 53 10.25 11.01 1.65
C ASN A 53 11.32 10.26 0.86
N LYS A 54 11.61 9.01 1.24
CA LYS A 54 12.61 8.19 0.56
C LYS A 54 12.11 7.83 -0.84
N LEU A 55 12.94 8.07 -1.85
CA LEU A 55 12.79 7.50 -3.18
C LEU A 55 13.35 6.07 -3.17
N PRO A 56 12.52 5.05 -3.38
CA PRO A 56 13.03 3.70 -3.60
C PRO A 56 13.90 3.71 -4.87
N SER A 57 15.08 3.10 -4.82
CA SER A 57 16.11 3.16 -5.88
C SER A 57 15.61 2.72 -7.26
N SER A 58 14.50 1.97 -7.32
CA SER A 58 13.90 1.41 -8.53
C SER A 58 12.59 2.09 -8.95
N LEU A 59 12.13 3.13 -8.26
CA LEU A 59 10.86 3.81 -8.53
C LEU A 59 11.07 5.31 -8.64
N SER A 60 10.45 5.94 -9.64
CA SER A 60 10.51 7.38 -9.90
C SER A 60 9.73 8.22 -8.88
N PHE A 61 9.08 7.59 -7.88
CA PHE A 61 8.17 8.26 -6.96
C PHE A 61 8.45 7.89 -5.50
N ASN A 62 8.15 8.84 -4.62
CA ASN A 62 8.35 8.75 -3.19
C ASN A 62 7.50 7.62 -2.54
N TRP A 63 8.05 6.91 -1.56
CA TRP A 63 7.31 5.92 -0.74
C TRP A 63 6.02 6.49 -0.15
N GLY A 64 6.02 7.75 0.28
CA GLY A 64 4.82 8.44 0.78
C GLY A 64 3.67 8.52 -0.23
N ILE A 65 3.92 8.34 -1.53
CA ILE A 65 2.90 8.19 -2.58
C ILE A 65 2.51 6.72 -2.75
N ILE A 66 3.50 5.82 -2.82
CA ILE A 66 3.29 4.39 -3.05
C ILE A 66 2.47 3.74 -1.93
N PHE A 67 2.79 4.06 -0.68
CA PHE A 67 2.19 3.43 0.49
C PHE A 67 0.68 3.63 0.58
N PRO A 68 0.12 4.86 0.46
CA PRO A 68 -1.33 5.06 0.42
C PRO A 68 -2.04 4.25 -0.66
N PHE A 69 -1.46 4.14 -1.87
CA PHE A 69 -2.03 3.33 -2.94
C PHE A 69 -1.95 1.83 -2.65
N GLY A 70 -0.90 1.36 -1.98
CA GLY A 70 -0.80 -0.01 -1.46
C GLY A 70 -1.93 -0.31 -0.46
N LEU A 71 -2.13 0.58 0.50
CA LEU A 71 -3.16 0.47 1.52
C LEU A 71 -4.57 0.44 0.89
N TRP A 72 -4.83 1.37 -0.03
CA TRP A 72 -6.09 1.45 -0.76
C TRP A 72 -6.35 0.20 -1.60
N THR A 73 -5.33 -0.32 -2.28
CA THR A 73 -5.43 -1.54 -3.09
C THR A 73 -5.79 -2.75 -2.24
N LEU A 74 -5.18 -2.90 -1.06
CA LEU A 74 -5.52 -3.98 -0.12
C LEU A 74 -6.94 -3.82 0.44
N TRP A 75 -7.35 -2.60 0.77
CA TRP A 75 -8.70 -2.30 1.24
C TRP A 75 -9.76 -2.64 0.20
N LEU A 76 -9.58 -2.20 -1.04
CA LEU A 76 -10.48 -2.52 -2.15
C LEU A 76 -10.52 -4.03 -2.44
N ARG A 77 -9.37 -4.71 -2.45
CA ARG A 77 -9.31 -6.18 -2.61
C ARG A 77 -10.15 -6.87 -1.54
N ARG A 78 -10.02 -6.45 -0.27
CA ARG A 78 -10.82 -6.99 0.84
C ARG A 78 -12.32 -6.76 0.63
N ASN A 79 -12.71 -5.55 0.28
CA ASN A 79 -14.13 -5.21 0.12
C ASN A 79 -14.75 -5.95 -1.06
N ASN A 80 -14.05 -6.03 -2.20
CA ASN A 80 -14.55 -6.76 -3.37
C ASN A 80 -14.67 -8.26 -3.11
N PHE A 81 -13.80 -8.84 -2.28
CA PHE A 81 -13.93 -10.23 -1.85
C PHE A 81 -15.18 -10.44 -0.98
N ILE A 82 -15.42 -9.54 -0.01
CA ILE A 82 -16.55 -9.65 0.93
C ILE A 82 -17.91 -9.38 0.26
N PHE A 83 -17.98 -8.34 -0.59
CA PHE A 83 -19.26 -7.80 -1.08
C PHE A 83 -19.60 -8.20 -2.52
N GLN A 84 -18.61 -8.57 -3.34
CA GLN A 84 -18.84 -8.86 -4.76
C GLN A 84 -18.56 -10.32 -5.13
N ASN A 85 -18.15 -11.15 -4.15
CA ASN A 85 -17.68 -12.52 -4.36
C ASN A 85 -16.66 -12.63 -5.53
N SER A 86 -15.89 -11.56 -5.74
CA SER A 86 -14.95 -11.49 -6.84
C SER A 86 -13.69 -12.28 -6.48
N GLY A 87 -13.09 -12.92 -7.48
CA GLY A 87 -11.81 -13.59 -7.31
C GLY A 87 -10.72 -12.62 -6.83
N LEU A 88 -9.69 -13.14 -6.15
CA LEU A 88 -8.61 -12.31 -5.62
C LEU A 88 -7.62 -11.93 -6.75
N PRO A 89 -7.56 -10.66 -7.19
CA PRO A 89 -6.57 -10.24 -8.19
C PRO A 89 -5.14 -10.39 -7.63
N ARG A 90 -4.25 -10.98 -8.43
CA ARG A 90 -2.86 -11.30 -8.01
C ARG A 90 -1.87 -10.16 -8.27
N ASN A 91 -2.11 -9.35 -9.31
CA ASN A 91 -1.18 -8.29 -9.75
C ASN A 91 -1.34 -6.99 -8.95
N LEU A 92 -1.28 -7.08 -7.62
CA LEU A 92 -1.51 -5.92 -6.73
C LEU A 92 -0.41 -4.87 -6.85
N ARG A 93 0.85 -5.30 -6.99
CA ARG A 93 2.00 -4.41 -7.16
C ARG A 93 1.82 -3.52 -8.39
N ASP A 94 1.45 -4.10 -9.52
CA ASP A 94 1.29 -3.36 -10.78
C ASP A 94 0.14 -2.36 -10.70
N LYS A 95 -0.96 -2.73 -10.02
CA LYS A 95 -2.06 -1.80 -9.75
C LYS A 95 -1.61 -0.60 -8.92
N VAL A 96 -0.82 -0.85 -7.87
CA VAL A 96 -0.27 0.21 -7.02
C VAL A 96 0.65 1.14 -7.83
N ILE A 97 1.57 0.57 -8.61
CA ILE A 97 2.50 1.35 -9.44
C ILE A 97 1.74 2.16 -10.48
N SER A 98 0.78 1.56 -11.19
CA SER A 98 -0.03 2.25 -12.19
C SER A 98 -0.75 3.46 -11.61
N ARG A 99 -1.43 3.29 -10.47
CA ARG A 99 -2.17 4.38 -9.81
C ARG A 99 -1.25 5.45 -9.21
N ALA A 100 -0.14 5.05 -8.61
CA ALA A 100 0.85 5.99 -8.08
C ALA A 100 1.49 6.82 -9.21
N THR A 101 1.76 6.20 -10.35
CA THR A 101 2.33 6.84 -11.54
C THR A 101 1.34 7.85 -12.14
N GLU A 102 0.09 7.42 -12.35
CA GLU A 102 -1.01 8.28 -12.81
C GLU A 102 -1.14 9.53 -11.92
N PHE A 103 -1.22 9.32 -10.60
CA PHE A 103 -1.31 10.40 -9.62
C PHE A 103 -0.11 11.35 -9.69
N ALA A 104 1.11 10.82 -9.73
CA ALA A 104 2.31 11.64 -9.76
C ALA A 104 2.40 12.50 -11.03
N HIS A 105 2.07 11.96 -12.20
CA HIS A 105 2.04 12.72 -13.45
C HIS A 105 1.01 13.87 -13.40
N LEU A 106 -0.21 13.60 -12.95
CA LEU A 106 -1.25 14.63 -12.83
C LEU A 106 -0.90 15.69 -11.79
N SER A 107 -0.28 15.29 -10.68
CA SER A 107 0.14 16.19 -9.60
C SER A 107 1.27 17.13 -10.02
N ILE A 108 2.20 16.65 -10.84
CA ILE A 108 3.29 17.46 -11.41
C ILE A 108 2.71 18.45 -12.42
N SER A 109 1.87 17.98 -13.35
CA SER A 109 1.23 18.85 -14.35
C SER A 109 0.38 19.95 -13.70
N ALA A 110 -0.32 19.66 -12.59
CA ALA A 110 -1.11 20.65 -11.87
C ALA A 110 -0.25 21.76 -11.21
N LYS A 111 1.03 21.51 -10.91
CA LYS A 111 1.95 22.53 -10.38
C LYS A 111 2.41 23.51 -11.47
N PHE A 112 2.51 23.06 -12.72
CA PHE A 112 2.91 23.90 -13.87
C PHE A 112 1.79 24.80 -14.40
N VAL A 113 0.52 24.46 -14.13
CA VAL A 113 -0.64 25.28 -14.58
C VAL A 113 -0.96 26.41 -13.59
N ARG A 114 -0.40 26.38 -12.37
CA ARG A 114 -0.68 27.35 -11.29
C ARG A 114 0.48 28.34 -11.03
N SER A 115 1.51 28.33 -11.87
CA SER A 115 2.64 29.28 -11.86
C SER A 115 2.49 30.27 -13.00
#